data_AF-A0A7S1QPF4-F1
#
_entry.id   AF-A0A7S1QPF4-F1
#
_cell.length_a   1.000
_cell.length_b   1.000
_cell.length_c   1.000
_cell.angle_alpha   90.00
_cell.angle_beta   90.00
_cell.angle_gamma   90.00
#
_symmetry.space_group_name_H-M   'P 1'
#
loop_
_entity.id
_entity.type
_entity.pdbx_description
1 polymer ?
#
loop_
_entity_poly.entity_id
_entity_poly.type
_entity_poly.pdbx_seq_one_letter_code
_entity_poly.pdbx_strand_id
1 'polypeptide(L)'
;GTQPRCRCATVAVMLSCLVAVAVMACCIFVPALNSDGPGPYATARKVDNWTPWENALFITFSRPLWALSVLVIVLACYYEYLPLLDRVLCHRFWSPLTKLTYGAYLLHPVIIKGLAGISQDYYRFSYAEV
;
A
#
# COMPACT_ATOMS: atom_id res chain seq x y z
N GLY A 1 -17.58 -20.77 17.45
CA GLY A 1 -17.89 -19.84 18.54
C GLY A 1 -19.05 -18.98 18.11
N THR A 2 -20.21 -19.11 18.74
CA THR A 2 -21.44 -18.39 18.36
C THR A 2 -21.51 -17.06 19.11
N GLN A 3 -21.06 -15.98 18.46
CA GLN A 3 -21.28 -14.62 18.96
C GLN A 3 -22.71 -14.15 18.62
N PRO A 4 -23.37 -13.37 19.50
CA PRO A 4 -24.71 -12.84 19.21
C PRO A 4 -24.68 -11.87 18.02
N ARG A 5 -25.40 -12.22 16.95
CA ARG A 5 -25.56 -11.37 15.75
C ARG A 5 -26.66 -10.32 15.99
N CYS A 6 -26.33 -9.24 16.68
CA CYS A 6 -27.21 -8.07 16.72
C CYS A 6 -27.13 -7.32 15.38
N ARG A 7 -28.28 -6.87 14.82
CA ARG A 7 -28.31 -6.09 13.57
C ARG A 7 -27.42 -4.84 13.64
N CYS A 8 -27.34 -4.21 14.81
CA CYS A 8 -26.46 -3.05 15.05
C CYS A 8 -24.97 -3.40 14.94
N ALA A 9 -24.55 -4.60 15.37
CA ALA A 9 -23.16 -5.02 15.31
C ALA A 9 -22.73 -5.26 13.86
N THR A 10 -23.59 -5.87 13.03
CA THR A 10 -23.32 -6.04 11.60
C THR A 10 -23.21 -4.70 10.88
N VAL A 11 -24.09 -3.74 11.20
CA VAL A 11 -24.02 -2.38 10.64
C VAL A 11 -22.74 -1.67 11.08
N ALA A 12 -22.34 -1.76 12.35
CA ALA A 12 -21.10 -1.17 12.84
C ALA A 12 -19.85 -1.71 12.12
N VAL A 13 -19.81 -3.03 11.86
CA VAL A 13 -18.70 -3.66 11.12
C VAL A 13 -18.70 -3.27 9.63
N MET A 14 -19.88 -3.13 9.02
CA MET A 14 -19.97 -2.61 7.64
C MET A 14 -19.46 -1.17 7.56
N LEU A 15 -19.84 -0.31 8.52
CA LEU A 15 -19.34 1.06 8.57
C LEU A 15 -17.82 1.10 8.78
N SER A 16 -17.26 0.27 9.66
CA SER A 16 -15.80 0.23 9.84
C SER A 16 -15.05 -0.26 8.60
N CYS A 17 -15.62 -1.22 7.85
CA CYS A 17 -15.05 -1.66 6.57
C CYS A 17 -15.11 -0.55 5.50
N LEU A 18 -16.24 0.18 5.41
CA LEU A 18 -16.37 1.31 4.50
C LEU A 18 -15.38 2.43 4.85
N VAL A 19 -15.21 2.72 6.14
CA VAL A 19 -14.22 3.68 6.64
C VAL A 19 -12.80 3.20 6.28
N ALA A 20 -12.47 1.93 6.50
CA ALA A 20 -11.16 1.38 6.15
C ALA A 20 -10.87 1.48 4.64
N VAL A 21 -11.84 1.19 3.78
CA VAL A 21 -11.70 1.32 2.32
C VAL A 21 -11.54 2.79 1.91
N ALA A 22 -12.30 3.69 2.52
CA ALA A 22 -12.16 5.13 2.27
C ALA A 22 -10.79 5.66 2.71
N VAL A 23 -10.26 5.20 3.85
CA VAL A 23 -8.91 5.54 4.32
C VAL A 23 -7.85 5.02 3.36
N MET A 24 -7.94 3.77 2.90
CA MET A 24 -7.01 3.22 1.91
C MET A 24 -7.04 3.99 0.59
N ALA A 25 -8.22 4.31 0.08
CA ALA A 25 -8.37 5.12 -1.13
C ALA A 25 -7.77 6.53 -0.93
N CYS A 26 -8.08 7.18 0.19
CA CYS A 26 -7.55 8.48 0.54
C CYS A 26 -6.01 8.46 0.57
N CYS A 27 -5.40 7.47 1.23
CA CYS A 27 -3.93 7.33 1.25
C CYS A 27 -3.31 7.15 -0.16
N ILE A 28 -4.02 6.59 -1.13
CA ILE A 28 -3.53 6.44 -2.52
C ILE A 28 -3.74 7.73 -3.32
N PHE A 29 -4.90 8.37 -3.20
CA PHE A 29 -5.28 9.51 -4.02
C PHE A 29 -4.75 10.85 -3.49
N VAL A 30 -4.44 10.96 -2.19
CA VAL A 30 -3.92 12.20 -1.57
C VAL A 30 -2.63 12.71 -2.23
N PRO A 31 -1.62 11.87 -2.52
CA PRO A 31 -0.45 12.29 -3.29
C PRO A 31 -0.78 12.68 -4.75
N ALA A 32 -1.77 12.02 -5.35
CA ALA A 32 -2.16 12.25 -6.75
C ALA A 32 -2.98 13.53 -6.94
N LEU A 33 -3.72 13.97 -5.93
CA LEU A 33 -4.51 15.20 -5.96
C LEU A 33 -3.68 16.47 -5.68
N ASN A 34 -2.42 16.30 -5.26
CA ASN A 34 -1.54 17.39 -4.83
C ASN A 34 -0.45 17.77 -5.85
N SER A 35 -0.18 16.93 -6.85
CA SER A 35 0.98 17.09 -7.73
C SER A 35 0.88 18.23 -8.77
N ASP A 36 -0.27 18.91 -8.88
CA ASP A 36 -0.60 19.68 -10.08
C ASP A 36 -0.56 21.22 -9.88
N GLY A 37 0.12 21.71 -8.84
CA GLY A 37 0.19 23.15 -8.52
C GLY A 37 1.63 23.72 -8.48
N PRO A 38 1.85 25.00 -8.84
CA PRO A 38 3.13 25.69 -8.62
C PRO A 38 3.35 25.93 -7.12
N GLY A 39 4.22 25.15 -6.50
CA GLY A 39 4.56 25.31 -5.09
C GLY A 39 5.49 26.52 -4.83
N PRO A 40 5.40 27.17 -3.66
CA PRO A 40 6.23 28.33 -3.29
C PRO A 40 7.72 28.01 -3.08
N TYR A 41 8.14 26.74 -3.15
CA TYR A 41 9.52 26.27 -2.90
C TYR A 41 10.11 25.50 -4.09
N ALA A 42 9.83 25.93 -5.32
CA ALA A 42 10.24 25.24 -6.54
C ALA A 42 11.77 25.10 -6.68
N THR A 43 12.28 23.91 -6.34
CA THR A 43 13.60 23.41 -6.75
C THR A 43 13.36 22.21 -7.68
N ALA A 44 14.25 21.94 -8.63
CA ALA A 44 14.05 21.10 -9.83
C ALA A 44 13.68 19.59 -9.64
N ARG A 45 13.25 19.18 -8.45
CA ARG A 45 12.68 17.87 -8.10
C ARG A 45 11.14 17.98 -8.17
N LYS A 46 10.42 16.90 -8.54
CA LYS A 46 8.94 16.84 -8.66
C LYS A 46 8.22 17.86 -7.75
N VAL A 47 7.45 18.77 -8.33
CA VAL A 47 6.77 19.87 -7.63
C VAL A 47 5.62 19.31 -6.77
N ASP A 48 5.89 19.07 -5.49
CA ASP A 48 4.89 18.80 -4.47
C ASP A 48 4.54 20.10 -3.71
N ASN A 49 3.25 20.44 -3.58
CA ASN A 49 2.80 21.63 -2.84
C ASN A 49 2.83 21.42 -1.31
N TRP A 50 3.40 20.31 -0.84
CA TRP A 50 3.36 19.94 0.57
C TRP A 50 4.47 20.63 1.34
N THR A 51 4.11 21.07 2.53
CA THR A 51 5.10 21.50 3.50
C THR A 51 5.98 20.31 3.93
N PRO A 52 7.24 20.55 4.36
CA PRO A 52 8.12 19.47 4.82
C PRO A 52 7.53 18.65 5.98
N TRP A 53 6.74 19.29 6.84
CA TRP A 53 6.11 18.64 7.98
C TRP A 53 4.94 17.73 7.55
N GLU A 54 4.11 18.15 6.59
CA GLU A 54 3.04 17.33 6.01
C GLU A 54 3.61 16.08 5.33
N ASN A 55 4.69 16.26 4.57
CA ASN A 55 5.36 15.14 3.90
C ASN A 55 5.93 14.12 4.90
N ALA A 56 6.61 14.59 5.94
CA ALA A 56 7.16 13.72 6.98
C ALA A 56 6.06 12.93 7.71
N LEU A 57 4.94 13.57 8.05
CA LEU A 57 3.81 12.90 8.69
C LEU A 57 3.18 11.87 7.74
N PHE A 58 2.90 12.24 6.50
CA PHE A 58 2.27 11.33 5.55
C PHE A 58 3.12 10.09 5.25
N ILE A 59 4.43 10.26 5.03
CA ILE A 59 5.35 9.14 4.79
C ILE A 59 5.34 8.18 6.00
N THR A 60 5.37 8.74 7.22
CA THR A 60 5.43 7.94 8.46
C THR A 60 4.10 7.23 8.76
N PHE A 61 2.96 7.91 8.58
CA PHE A 61 1.65 7.39 8.95
C PHE A 61 0.92 6.62 7.85
N SER A 62 1.27 6.81 6.57
CA SER A 62 0.60 6.11 5.46
C SER A 62 0.71 4.58 5.56
N ARG A 63 1.89 4.06 5.91
CA ARG A 63 2.15 2.62 6.07
C ARG A 63 1.38 1.99 7.24
N PRO A 64 1.42 2.52 8.48
CA PRO A 64 0.66 1.95 9.58
C PRO A 64 -0.85 2.13 9.41
N LEU A 65 -1.34 3.24 8.85
CA LEU A 65 -2.76 3.43 8.55
C LEU A 65 -3.27 2.41 7.53
N TRP A 66 -2.47 2.13 6.50
CA TRP A 66 -2.76 1.05 5.55
C TRP A 66 -2.86 -0.30 6.27
N ALA A 67 -1.89 -0.64 7.11
CA ALA A 67 -1.88 -1.91 7.84
C ALA A 67 -3.07 -2.04 8.80
N LEU A 68 -3.45 -0.98 9.53
CA LEU A 68 -4.62 -0.96 10.39
C LEU A 68 -5.92 -1.14 9.60
N SER A 69 -6.02 -0.53 8.42
CA SER A 69 -7.19 -0.68 7.54
C SER A 69 -7.35 -2.12 7.09
N VAL A 70 -6.25 -2.77 6.69
CA VAL A 70 -6.24 -4.20 6.33
C VAL A 70 -6.58 -5.07 7.54
N LEU A 71 -6.07 -4.75 8.73
CA LEU A 71 -6.38 -5.49 9.96
C LEU A 71 -7.88 -5.48 10.27
N VAL A 72 -8.54 -4.32 10.15
CA VAL A 72 -9.99 -4.20 10.35
C VAL A 72 -10.76 -5.12 9.40
N ILE A 73 -10.35 -5.19 8.13
CA ILE A 73 -10.96 -6.06 7.12
C ILE A 73 -10.75 -7.54 7.48
N VAL A 74 -9.53 -7.92 7.88
CA VAL A 74 -9.20 -9.29 8.27
C VAL A 74 -10.00 -9.73 9.49
N LEU A 75 -10.12 -8.87 10.51
CA LEU A 75 -10.96 -9.13 11.68
C LEU A 75 -12.43 -9.26 11.29
N ALA A 76 -12.93 -8.40 10.40
CA ALA A 76 -14.29 -8.47 9.91
C ALA A 76 -14.58 -9.80 9.15
N CYS A 77 -13.59 -10.33 8.43
CA CYS A 77 -13.65 -11.66 7.83
C CYS A 77 -13.61 -12.78 8.86
N TYR A 78 -12.72 -12.69 9.87
CA TYR A 78 -12.58 -13.71 10.92
C TYR A 78 -13.88 -13.93 11.70
N TYR A 79 -14.63 -12.86 11.97
CA TYR A 79 -15.90 -12.94 12.67
C TYR A 79 -17.11 -13.22 11.74
N GLU A 80 -16.87 -13.57 10.47
CA GLU A 80 -17.90 -13.94 9.48
C GLU A 80 -19.02 -12.89 9.28
N TYR A 81 -18.73 -11.62 9.59
CA TYR A 81 -19.72 -10.54 9.43
C TYR A 81 -19.95 -10.16 7.95
N LEU A 82 -19.00 -10.49 7.05
CA LEU A 82 -19.06 -10.19 5.61
C LEU A 82 -19.07 -11.48 4.76
N PRO A 83 -20.23 -12.15 4.60
CA PRO A 83 -20.33 -13.36 3.77
C PRO A 83 -20.07 -13.11 2.28
N LEU A 84 -20.23 -11.86 1.81
CA LEU A 84 -19.89 -11.47 0.44
C LEU A 84 -18.37 -11.47 0.22
N LEU A 85 -17.62 -10.94 1.19
CA LEU A 85 -16.17 -10.80 1.08
C LEU A 85 -15.50 -12.16 1.17
N ASP A 86 -15.98 -13.02 2.07
CA ASP A 86 -15.54 -14.41 2.19
C ASP A 86 -15.70 -15.19 0.88
N ARG A 87 -16.84 -15.07 0.19
CA ARG A 87 -17.03 -15.69 -1.14
C ARG A 87 -16.08 -15.17 -2.20
N VAL A 88 -15.78 -13.87 -2.18
CA VAL A 88 -14.83 -13.27 -3.14
C VAL A 88 -13.42 -13.77 -2.86
N LEU A 89 -12.96 -13.76 -1.61
CA LEU A 89 -11.60 -14.19 -1.25
C LEU A 89 -11.40 -15.70 -1.41
N CYS A 90 -12.41 -16.50 -1.10
CA CYS A 90 -12.37 -17.95 -1.27
C CYS A 90 -12.53 -18.39 -2.74
N HIS A 91 -12.72 -17.45 -3.68
CA HIS A 91 -12.88 -17.80 -5.08
C HIS A 91 -11.58 -18.39 -5.64
N ARG A 92 -11.67 -19.53 -6.33
CA ARG A 92 -10.54 -20.30 -6.88
C ARG A 92 -9.62 -19.50 -7.81
N PHE A 93 -10.13 -18.39 -8.36
CA PHE A 93 -9.35 -17.43 -9.16
C PHE A 93 -8.19 -16.77 -8.39
N TRP A 94 -8.31 -16.58 -7.08
CA TRP A 94 -7.25 -15.96 -6.28
C TRP A 94 -6.08 -16.90 -6.02
N SER A 95 -6.29 -18.21 -6.05
CA SER A 95 -5.23 -19.21 -5.78
C SER A 95 -4.01 -19.10 -6.72
N PRO A 96 -4.17 -19.06 -8.06
CA PRO A 96 -3.03 -18.86 -8.96
C PRO A 96 -2.45 -17.43 -8.84
N LEU A 97 -3.30 -16.42 -8.61
CA LEU A 97 -2.87 -15.03 -8.50
C LEU A 97 -1.95 -14.82 -7.29
N THR A 98 -2.29 -15.38 -6.13
CA THR A 98 -1.48 -15.31 -4.90
C THR A 98 -0.11 -15.95 -5.10
N LYS A 99 -0.02 -17.06 -5.85
CA LYS A 99 1.25 -17.71 -6.17
C LYS A 99 2.10 -16.85 -7.10
N LEU A 100 1.48 -16.22 -8.10
CA LEU A 100 2.17 -15.35 -9.05
C LEU A 100 2.71 -14.09 -8.37
N THR A 101 1.89 -13.41 -7.55
CA THR A 101 2.31 -12.19 -6.84
C THR A 101 3.38 -12.48 -5.81
N TYR A 102 3.29 -13.62 -5.11
CA TYR A 102 4.34 -14.06 -4.19
C TYR A 102 5.66 -14.36 -4.92
N GLY A 103 5.60 -15.06 -6.06
CA GLY A 103 6.77 -15.31 -6.90
C GLY A 103 7.41 -14.01 -7.41
N ALA A 104 6.59 -13.07 -7.91
CA ALA A 104 7.06 -11.76 -8.35
C ALA A 104 7.71 -10.97 -7.20
N TYR A 105 7.11 -11.00 -6.00
CA TYR A 105 7.65 -10.33 -4.82
C TYR A 105 9.03 -10.87 -4.42
N LEU A 106 9.25 -12.19 -4.47
CA LEU A 106 10.55 -12.79 -4.16
C LEU A 106 11.61 -12.45 -5.21
N LEU A 107 11.25 -12.44 -6.49
CA LEU A 107 12.18 -12.13 -7.59
C LEU A 107 12.53 -10.64 -7.67
N HIS A 108 11.63 -9.76 -7.27
CA HIS A 108 11.79 -8.30 -7.37
C HIS A 108 13.11 -7.77 -6.77
N PRO A 109 13.45 -8.03 -5.48
CA PRO A 109 14.70 -7.53 -4.90
C PRO A 109 15.96 -8.19 -5.52
N VAL A 110 15.86 -9.44 -5.99
CA VAL A 110 16.97 -10.15 -6.64
C VAL A 110 17.31 -9.48 -7.98
N ILE A 111 16.29 -9.18 -8.78
CA ILE A 111 16.45 -8.51 -10.08
C ILE A 111 16.99 -7.09 -9.86
N ILE A 112 16.42 -6.32 -8.92
CA ILE A 112 16.89 -4.95 -8.64
C ILE A 112 18.36 -4.95 -8.21
N LYS A 113 18.74 -5.81 -7.26
CA LYS A 113 20.13 -5.89 -6.79
C LYS A 113 21.07 -6.39 -7.88
N GLY A 114 20.64 -7.34 -8.69
CA GLY A 114 21.40 -7.83 -9.84
C GLY A 114 21.67 -6.73 -10.86
N LEU A 115 20.63 -6.02 -11.31
CA LEU A 115 20.76 -4.91 -12.25
C LEU A 115 21.58 -3.74 -11.67
N ALA A 116 21.41 -3.45 -10.39
CA ALA A 116 22.21 -2.43 -9.71
C ALA A 116 23.69 -2.83 -9.62
N GLY A 117 24.01 -4.10 -9.35
CA GLY A 117 25.39 -4.58 -9.36
C GLY A 117 26.03 -4.46 -10.74
N ILE A 118 25.32 -4.92 -11.78
CA ILE A 118 25.77 -4.82 -13.17
C ILE A 118 25.95 -3.35 -13.58
N SER A 119 25.09 -2.43 -13.12
CA SER A 119 25.25 -1.01 -13.42
C SER A 119 26.50 -0.40 -12.77
N GLN A 120 26.88 -0.82 -11.55
CA GLN A 120 28.12 -0.35 -10.91
C GLN A 120 29.38 -0.79 -11.66
N ASP A 121 29.39 -2.00 -12.24
CA ASP A 121 30.54 -2.52 -13.00
C ASP A 121 30.81 -1.70 -14.28
N TYR A 122 29.78 -1.13 -14.91
CA TYR A 122 29.94 -0.24 -16.07
C TYR A 122 30.53 1.14 -15.72
N TYR A 123 30.41 1.60 -14.47
CA TYR A 123 30.89 2.92 -14.04
C TYR A 123 32.22 2.89 -13.28
N ARG A 124 32.99 1.79 -13.38
CA ARG A 124 34.33 1.75 -12.79
C ARG A 124 35.23 2.75 -13.53
N PHE A 125 35.43 3.93 -12.95
CA PHE A 125 36.41 4.92 -13.42
C PHE A 125 37.81 4.28 -13.39
N SER A 126 38.39 4.04 -14.58
CA SER A 126 39.78 3.59 -14.70
C SER A 126 40.70 4.73 -14.23
N TYR A 127 41.37 4.52 -13.10
CA TYR A 127 42.46 5.38 -12.61
C TYR A 127 43.80 5.05 -13.28
N ALA A 128 43.81 4.18 -14.29
CA ALA A 128 45.01 3.71 -14.97
C ALA A 128 45.32 4.51 -16.25
N GLU A 129 45.48 5.82 -16.11
CA GLU A 129 46.29 6.61 -17.05
C GLU A 129 46.68 7.95 -16.40
N VAL A 130 47.71 7.90 -15.56
CA VAL A 130 48.59 9.01 -15.18
C VAL A 130 50.02 8.51 -15.16
#